data_AF-A0AAC8W3F9-F1
#
_entry.id   AF-A0AAC8W3F9-F1
#
_cell.length_a   1.000
_cell.length_b   1.000
_cell.length_c   1.000
_cell.angle_alpha   90.00
_cell.angle_beta   90.00
_cell.angle_gamma   90.00
#
_symmetry.space_group_name_H-M   'P 1'
#
loop_
_entity.id
_entity.type
_entity.pdbx_description
1 polymer ?
#
loop_
_entity_poly.entity_id
_entity_poly.type
_entity_poly.pdbx_seq_one_letter_code
_entity_poly.pdbx_strand_id
1 'polypeptide(L)'
;MSAPRLRIRAIELYERPVRFVKPFRFGAVTVEAAPQSFVRALVALEGQREAWGAAAEMMMPKWFDKRPDRSPADTVDGLRRSLIEARDAYLSDSRLDTAFGHHAAFSPTLEPKLAAAFGPAQIDKAVLDGLLRVLGLNAFQGLGANAAGLDARLAPDLAGFGLDGFLNGLSPLPAVELRHTVGLLDAADALPALLEHSALRWFKIKLGGDVDADIGRLCELAAVLEVAAPGYRATLDGNEQYRDAGHVAELLDRMDAAPELAGFRRALAYLEQPIAREAALARPLGAVAERVPVIIDESDDGYDAFPRARAMGYRGVSSKSCKGLYKAILNRARCAAWGPPHFISAEDLTCQAGLSVQQDTALVAFLGIPHAERNGHQYGGGFAGEAEGAAFLAAHPGFYTRDTDSDGGGTVRLATGSGRLETASLHGPGFAHACDPDWSGLSPLSNPTSALFQGVHP
;
A
#
# COMPACT_ATOMS: atom_id res chain seq x y z
N MET A 1 -1.26 15.99 -23.96
CA MET A 1 -1.30 14.96 -25.02
C MET A 1 -2.62 14.24 -24.87
N SER A 2 -3.30 13.83 -25.95
CA SER A 2 -4.46 12.93 -25.82
C SER A 2 -4.00 11.61 -25.20
N ALA A 3 -4.73 11.08 -24.21
CA ALA A 3 -4.41 9.77 -23.64
C ALA A 3 -4.44 8.69 -24.75
N PRO A 4 -3.40 7.83 -24.86
CA PRO A 4 -3.36 6.79 -25.86
C PRO A 4 -4.47 5.75 -25.65
N ARG A 5 -4.96 5.20 -26.75
CA ARG A 5 -5.87 4.06 -26.74
C ARG A 5 -5.09 2.77 -26.95
N LEU A 6 -5.48 1.73 -26.24
CA LEU A 6 -4.81 0.44 -26.19
C LEU A 6 -5.82 -0.71 -26.19
N ARG A 7 -5.30 -1.91 -26.46
CA ARG A 7 -5.94 -3.18 -26.15
C ARG A 7 -5.07 -3.97 -25.19
N ILE A 8 -5.69 -4.74 -24.33
CA ILE A 8 -5.03 -5.70 -23.45
C ILE A 8 -5.08 -7.06 -24.14
N ARG A 9 -3.91 -7.58 -24.55
CA ARG A 9 -3.81 -8.77 -25.41
C ARG A 9 -3.63 -10.06 -24.63
N ALA A 10 -2.94 -9.98 -23.51
CA ALA A 10 -2.69 -11.10 -22.64
C ALA A 10 -2.51 -10.60 -21.22
N ILE A 11 -2.93 -11.42 -20.25
CA ILE A 11 -2.63 -11.21 -18.83
C ILE A 11 -2.20 -12.57 -18.27
N GLU A 12 -1.01 -12.61 -17.69
CA GLU A 12 -0.44 -13.79 -17.04
C GLU A 12 -0.38 -13.54 -15.53
N LEU A 13 -0.82 -14.53 -14.75
CA LEU A 13 -0.91 -14.44 -13.29
C LEU A 13 0.00 -15.50 -12.67
N TYR A 14 0.86 -15.07 -11.74
CA TYR A 14 1.79 -15.91 -11.03
C TYR A 14 1.77 -15.63 -9.54
N GLU A 15 2.34 -16.53 -8.75
CA GLU A 15 2.58 -16.32 -7.32
C GLU A 15 3.85 -17.05 -6.85
N ARG A 16 4.35 -16.63 -5.69
CA ARG A 16 5.34 -17.37 -4.91
C ARG A 16 5.08 -17.21 -3.40
N PRO A 17 5.44 -18.20 -2.57
CA PRO A 17 5.37 -18.04 -1.12
C PRO A 17 6.47 -17.07 -0.64
N VAL A 18 6.12 -16.18 0.28
CA VAL A 18 7.10 -15.36 1.02
C VAL A 18 7.04 -15.77 2.48
N ARG A 19 8.15 -16.34 2.98
CA ARG A 19 8.32 -16.65 4.41
C ARG A 19 8.87 -15.42 5.12
N PHE A 20 8.30 -15.09 6.27
CA PHE A 20 8.79 -13.97 7.05
C PHE A 20 9.97 -14.39 7.92
N VAL A 21 10.90 -13.46 8.14
CA VAL A 21 12.07 -13.67 9.01
C VAL A 21 11.70 -13.64 10.50
N LYS A 22 10.52 -13.09 10.81
CA LYS A 22 9.88 -13.12 12.13
C LYS A 22 8.35 -13.02 11.99
N PRO A 23 7.56 -13.51 12.96
CA PRO A 23 6.11 -13.35 12.92
C PRO A 23 5.68 -11.88 12.89
N PHE A 24 4.67 -11.56 12.08
CA PHE A 24 4.07 -10.23 12.01
C PHE A 24 2.65 -10.25 12.57
N ARG A 25 2.39 -9.51 13.65
CA ARG A 25 1.06 -9.39 14.26
C ARG A 25 0.43 -8.04 13.95
N PHE A 26 -0.78 -8.07 13.40
CA PHE A 26 -1.62 -6.91 13.17
C PHE A 26 -3.10 -7.25 13.39
N GLY A 27 -3.84 -6.33 14.01
CA GLY A 27 -5.20 -6.61 14.48
C GLY A 27 -5.26 -7.93 15.27
N ALA A 28 -6.16 -8.82 14.84
CA ALA A 28 -6.40 -10.11 15.50
C ALA A 28 -5.54 -11.28 15.00
N VAL A 29 -4.61 -11.08 14.04
CA VAL A 29 -3.86 -12.17 13.40
C VAL A 29 -2.35 -12.04 13.54
N THR A 30 -1.68 -13.19 13.56
CA THR A 30 -0.23 -13.32 13.43
C THR A 30 0.08 -14.10 12.15
N VAL A 31 0.97 -13.56 11.32
CA VAL A 31 1.34 -14.11 10.01
C VAL A 31 2.83 -14.43 9.99
N GLU A 32 3.17 -15.64 9.53
CA GLU A 32 4.56 -16.11 9.39
C GLU A 32 4.96 -16.28 7.92
N ALA A 33 3.98 -16.35 7.03
CA ALA A 33 4.17 -16.39 5.59
C ALA A 33 2.90 -15.92 4.89
N ALA A 34 3.05 -15.37 3.69
CA ALA A 34 1.95 -15.04 2.81
C ALA A 34 2.40 -15.16 1.34
N PRO A 35 1.51 -15.51 0.41
CA PRO A 35 1.85 -15.50 -1.00
C PRO A 35 2.05 -14.06 -1.52
N GLN A 36 3.00 -13.89 -2.43
CA GLN A 36 3.12 -12.70 -3.26
C GLN A 36 2.59 -13.03 -4.66
N SER A 37 1.63 -12.23 -5.14
CA SER A 37 1.12 -12.30 -6.51
C SER A 37 2.00 -11.48 -7.46
N PHE A 38 2.07 -11.93 -8.71
CA PHE A 38 2.72 -11.24 -9.82
C PHE A 38 1.80 -11.25 -11.03
N VAL A 39 1.77 -10.15 -11.76
CA VAL A 39 0.96 -9.96 -12.95
C VAL A 39 1.84 -9.50 -14.09
N ARG A 40 1.66 -10.07 -15.28
CA ARG A 40 2.15 -9.51 -16.54
C ARG A 40 0.98 -9.18 -17.44
N ALA A 41 1.00 -8.03 -18.11
CA ALA A 41 -0.02 -7.64 -19.07
C ALA A 41 0.64 -7.20 -20.39
N LEU A 42 0.22 -7.79 -21.50
CA LEU A 42 0.65 -7.37 -22.84
C LEU A 42 -0.28 -6.28 -23.35
N VAL A 43 0.27 -5.09 -23.53
CA VAL A 43 -0.48 -3.90 -23.94
C VAL A 43 -0.11 -3.52 -25.37
N ALA A 44 -1.13 -3.34 -26.21
CA ALA A 44 -0.99 -2.97 -27.62
C ALA A 44 -1.64 -1.61 -27.88
N LEU A 45 -0.83 -0.58 -28.17
CA LEU A 45 -1.35 0.76 -28.48
C LEU A 45 -1.83 0.86 -29.92
N GLU A 46 -2.83 1.71 -30.17
CA GLU A 46 -3.34 2.00 -31.50
C GLU A 46 -2.22 2.48 -32.44
N GLY A 47 -1.92 1.70 -33.48
CA GLY A 47 -0.90 2.05 -34.48
C GLY A 47 0.54 2.06 -33.96
N GLN A 48 0.81 1.53 -32.76
CA GLN A 48 2.14 1.47 -32.17
C GLN A 48 2.55 0.03 -31.82
N ARG A 49 3.75 -0.10 -31.24
CA ARG A 49 4.29 -1.37 -30.75
C ARG A 49 3.54 -1.85 -29.50
N GLU A 50 3.76 -3.11 -29.18
CA GLU A 50 3.25 -3.73 -27.96
C GLU A 50 4.39 -3.84 -26.93
N ALA A 51 4.06 -3.81 -25.64
CA ALA A 51 5.00 -4.11 -24.58
C ALA A 51 4.31 -4.88 -23.46
N TRP A 52 5.07 -5.79 -22.85
CA TRP A 52 4.71 -6.36 -21.57
C TRP A 52 4.96 -5.34 -20.47
N GLY A 53 3.99 -5.19 -19.58
CA GLY A 53 4.21 -4.58 -18.28
C GLY A 53 4.01 -5.57 -17.14
N ALA A 54 4.51 -5.23 -15.96
CA ALA A 54 4.54 -6.10 -14.79
C ALA A 54 4.10 -5.40 -13.51
N ALA A 55 3.60 -6.18 -12.55
CA ALA A 55 3.31 -5.73 -11.19
C ALA A 55 3.46 -6.89 -10.20
N ALA A 56 3.67 -6.56 -8.93
CA ALA A 56 3.63 -7.53 -7.84
C ALA A 56 2.97 -6.95 -6.59
N GLU A 57 2.38 -7.81 -5.77
CA GLU A 57 1.77 -7.42 -4.50
C GLU A 57 1.54 -8.60 -3.56
N MET A 58 1.67 -8.36 -2.26
CA MET A 58 1.38 -9.37 -1.23
C MET A 58 -0.11 -9.67 -1.12
N MET A 59 -0.45 -10.96 -1.08
CA MET A 59 -1.78 -11.45 -0.74
C MET A 59 -1.85 -11.69 0.77
N MET A 60 -1.91 -10.59 1.53
CA MET A 60 -1.86 -10.64 3.00
C MET A 60 -3.13 -11.28 3.57
N PRO A 61 -3.04 -12.39 4.32
CA PRO A 61 -4.21 -13.04 4.92
C PRO A 61 -4.87 -12.10 5.92
N LYS A 62 -6.20 -12.17 6.00
CA LYS A 62 -7.02 -11.50 7.03
C LYS A 62 -6.94 -9.97 7.09
N TRP A 63 -6.30 -9.31 6.12
CA TRP A 63 -6.30 -7.85 6.05
C TRP A 63 -7.50 -7.31 5.23
N PHE A 64 -7.65 -7.78 3.99
CA PHE A 64 -8.75 -7.37 3.10
C PHE A 64 -10.11 -7.87 3.59
N ASP A 65 -10.16 -9.11 4.07
CA ASP A 65 -11.35 -9.78 4.59
C ASP A 65 -11.12 -10.19 6.05
N LYS A 66 -11.76 -9.48 6.97
CA LYS A 66 -11.65 -9.74 8.41
C LYS A 66 -12.79 -10.59 8.95
N ARG A 67 -13.70 -11.10 8.10
CA ARG A 67 -14.86 -11.85 8.56
C ARG A 67 -14.43 -13.07 9.40
N PRO A 68 -15.08 -13.32 10.55
CA PRO A 68 -14.65 -14.35 11.48
C PRO A 68 -14.85 -15.77 10.95
N ASP A 69 -15.81 -15.98 10.04
CA ASP A 69 -16.14 -17.27 9.41
C ASP A 69 -15.16 -17.70 8.31
N ARG A 70 -14.17 -16.86 7.96
CA ARG A 70 -13.16 -17.17 6.93
C ARG A 70 -11.85 -17.59 7.58
N SER A 71 -11.18 -18.63 7.10
CA SER A 71 -9.80 -18.92 7.51
C SER A 71 -8.81 -17.96 6.82
N PRO A 72 -7.57 -17.81 7.32
CA PRO A 72 -6.51 -17.09 6.59
C PRO A 72 -6.37 -17.55 5.13
N ALA A 73 -6.41 -18.86 4.87
CA ALA A 73 -6.35 -19.42 3.53
C ALA A 73 -7.54 -18.98 2.65
N ASP A 74 -8.77 -19.02 3.19
CA ASP A 74 -9.97 -18.57 2.45
C ASP A 74 -9.87 -17.10 2.02
N THR A 75 -9.27 -16.25 2.86
CA THR A 75 -9.10 -14.82 2.54
C THR A 75 -8.09 -14.60 1.41
N VAL A 76 -7.00 -15.39 1.38
CA VAL A 76 -6.02 -15.38 0.28
C VAL A 76 -6.65 -15.90 -1.01
N ASP A 77 -7.45 -16.96 -0.93
CA ASP A 77 -8.21 -17.46 -2.10
C ASP A 77 -9.22 -16.44 -2.63
N GLY A 78 -9.76 -15.57 -1.77
CA GLY A 78 -10.53 -14.41 -2.19
C GLY A 78 -9.73 -13.45 -3.09
N LEU A 79 -8.47 -13.19 -2.77
CA LEU A 79 -7.59 -12.33 -3.57
C LEU A 79 -7.20 -13.00 -4.90
N ARG A 80 -6.98 -14.31 -4.91
CA ARG A 80 -6.80 -15.09 -6.14
C ARG A 80 -8.03 -15.03 -7.04
N ARG A 81 -9.23 -15.19 -6.48
CA ARG A 81 -10.49 -15.03 -7.23
C ARG A 81 -10.61 -13.64 -7.82
N SER A 82 -10.32 -12.59 -7.05
CA SER A 82 -10.33 -11.20 -7.54
C SER A 82 -9.39 -10.99 -8.74
N LEU A 83 -8.17 -11.54 -8.69
CA LEU A 83 -7.23 -11.50 -9.84
C LEU A 83 -7.77 -12.22 -11.07
N ILE A 84 -8.33 -13.42 -10.90
CA ILE A 84 -8.87 -14.24 -11.99
C ILE A 84 -10.09 -13.56 -12.63
N GLU A 85 -11.05 -13.09 -11.84
CA GLU A 85 -12.24 -12.38 -12.33
C GLU A 85 -11.88 -11.10 -13.09
N ALA A 86 -10.94 -10.31 -12.55
CA ALA A 86 -10.46 -9.10 -13.21
C ALA A 86 -9.71 -9.42 -14.52
N ARG A 87 -8.86 -10.45 -14.54
CA ARG A 87 -8.17 -10.91 -15.75
C ARG A 87 -9.18 -11.26 -16.84
N ASP A 88 -10.15 -12.09 -16.52
CA ASP A 88 -11.12 -12.60 -17.49
C ASP A 88 -11.99 -11.45 -18.03
N ALA A 89 -12.40 -10.52 -17.17
CA ALA A 89 -13.11 -9.31 -17.57
C ALA A 89 -12.28 -8.43 -18.52
N TYR A 90 -11.03 -8.14 -18.16
CA TYR A 90 -10.14 -7.28 -18.96
C TYR A 90 -9.82 -7.90 -20.33
N LEU A 91 -9.64 -9.23 -20.41
CA LEU A 91 -9.39 -9.93 -21.68
C LEU A 91 -10.66 -10.08 -22.54
N SER A 92 -11.85 -10.08 -21.92
CA SER A 92 -13.13 -10.08 -22.64
C SER A 92 -13.45 -8.71 -23.26
N ASP A 93 -12.86 -7.64 -22.76
CA ASP A 93 -13.04 -6.28 -23.28
C ASP A 93 -12.22 -6.07 -24.56
N SER A 94 -12.87 -6.28 -25.71
CA SER A 94 -12.25 -6.11 -27.03
C SER A 94 -12.17 -4.65 -27.51
N ARG A 95 -12.69 -3.70 -26.72
CA ARG A 95 -12.69 -2.28 -27.06
C ARG A 95 -11.25 -1.77 -27.18
N LEU A 96 -11.10 -0.73 -28.00
CA LEU A 96 -9.90 0.08 -28.04
C LEU A 96 -10.17 1.30 -27.15
N ASP A 97 -9.56 1.39 -25.98
CA ASP A 97 -9.85 2.43 -24.99
C ASP A 97 -8.57 2.85 -24.25
N THR A 98 -8.65 3.86 -23.41
CA THR A 98 -7.55 4.24 -22.50
C THR A 98 -7.35 3.17 -21.42
N ALA A 99 -6.18 3.16 -20.76
CA ALA A 99 -5.94 2.24 -19.64
C ALA A 99 -7.00 2.38 -18.53
N PHE A 100 -7.37 3.62 -18.20
CA PHE A 100 -8.44 3.89 -17.23
C PHE A 100 -9.82 3.52 -17.77
N GLY A 101 -10.06 3.65 -19.08
CA GLY A 101 -11.32 3.24 -19.73
C GLY A 101 -11.59 1.74 -19.64
N HIS A 102 -10.54 0.91 -19.68
CA HIS A 102 -10.65 -0.53 -19.39
C HIS A 102 -10.94 -0.79 -17.91
N HIS A 103 -10.22 -0.13 -16.99
CA HIS A 103 -10.48 -0.23 -15.55
C HIS A 103 -11.94 0.12 -15.20
N ALA A 104 -12.42 1.26 -15.70
CA ALA A 104 -13.74 1.77 -15.37
C ALA A 104 -14.90 0.96 -15.97
N ALA A 105 -14.63 0.08 -16.93
CA ALA A 105 -15.65 -0.82 -17.47
C ALA A 105 -15.84 -2.07 -16.60
N PHE A 106 -14.89 -2.41 -15.74
CA PHE A 106 -15.01 -3.53 -14.82
C PHE A 106 -15.61 -3.08 -13.49
N SER A 107 -16.68 -3.74 -13.09
CA SER A 107 -17.29 -3.59 -11.76
C SER A 107 -17.18 -4.92 -11.01
N PRO A 108 -16.25 -5.03 -10.04
CA PRO A 108 -16.08 -6.25 -9.25
C PRO A 108 -17.37 -6.61 -8.49
N THR A 109 -17.68 -7.90 -8.42
CA THR A 109 -18.87 -8.42 -7.70
C THR A 109 -18.51 -9.22 -6.45
N LEU A 110 -17.23 -9.53 -6.24
CA LEU A 110 -16.74 -10.25 -5.06
C LEU A 110 -16.99 -9.43 -3.78
N GLU A 111 -17.22 -10.11 -2.65
CA GLU A 111 -17.29 -9.48 -1.33
C GLU A 111 -16.24 -10.06 -0.36
N PRO A 112 -15.58 -9.22 0.47
CA PRO A 112 -15.81 -7.78 0.62
C PRO A 112 -15.26 -6.95 -0.54
N LYS A 113 -15.88 -5.79 -0.83
CA LYS A 113 -15.44 -4.83 -1.86
C LYS A 113 -13.94 -4.52 -1.83
N LEU A 114 -13.36 -4.39 -0.63
CA LEU A 114 -11.92 -4.15 -0.46
C LEU A 114 -11.08 -5.30 -1.07
N ALA A 115 -11.47 -6.55 -0.85
CA ALA A 115 -10.82 -7.72 -1.46
C ALA A 115 -11.09 -7.77 -2.98
N ALA A 116 -12.28 -7.38 -3.42
CA ALA A 116 -12.66 -7.33 -4.83
C ALA A 116 -11.83 -6.35 -5.65
N ALA A 117 -11.36 -5.27 -5.02
CA ALA A 117 -10.51 -4.26 -5.63
C ALA A 117 -9.05 -4.71 -5.84
N PHE A 118 -8.62 -5.81 -5.21
CA PHE A 118 -7.22 -6.26 -5.25
C PHE A 118 -6.76 -6.64 -6.66
N GLY A 119 -7.55 -7.46 -7.36
CA GLY A 119 -7.30 -7.93 -8.73
C GLY A 119 -7.11 -6.80 -9.74
N PRO A 120 -8.10 -5.90 -9.94
CA PRO A 120 -7.94 -4.79 -10.86
C PRO A 120 -6.77 -3.89 -10.46
N ALA A 121 -6.54 -3.65 -9.16
CA ALA A 121 -5.39 -2.85 -8.72
C ALA A 121 -4.04 -3.42 -9.19
N GLN A 122 -3.87 -4.75 -9.26
CA GLN A 122 -2.62 -5.35 -9.76
C GLN A 122 -2.52 -5.30 -11.28
N ILE A 123 -3.62 -5.60 -11.97
CA ILE A 123 -3.66 -5.59 -13.44
C ILE A 123 -3.46 -4.17 -13.96
N ASP A 124 -4.05 -3.15 -13.33
CA ASP A 124 -3.89 -1.75 -13.72
C ASP A 124 -2.45 -1.28 -13.60
N LYS A 125 -1.70 -1.71 -12.57
CA LYS A 125 -0.26 -1.43 -12.44
C LYS A 125 0.52 -2.03 -13.61
N ALA A 126 0.24 -3.30 -13.97
CA ALA A 126 0.90 -3.97 -15.08
C ALA A 126 0.52 -3.36 -16.45
N VAL A 127 -0.74 -2.97 -16.64
CA VAL A 127 -1.19 -2.26 -17.85
C VAL A 127 -0.54 -0.90 -17.97
N LEU A 128 -0.47 -0.14 -16.87
CA LEU A 128 0.23 1.15 -16.84
C LEU A 128 1.71 0.98 -17.17
N ASP A 129 2.40 0.01 -16.57
CA ASP A 129 3.80 -0.28 -16.88
C ASP A 129 4.01 -0.56 -18.38
N GLY A 130 3.19 -1.43 -18.96
CA GLY A 130 3.25 -1.77 -20.39
C GLY A 130 2.98 -0.56 -21.29
N LEU A 131 1.96 0.23 -20.96
CA LEU A 131 1.65 1.50 -21.64
C LEU A 131 2.86 2.45 -21.64
N LEU A 132 3.46 2.67 -20.46
CA LEU A 132 4.60 3.59 -20.32
C LEU A 132 5.85 3.08 -21.04
N ARG A 133 6.07 1.76 -21.09
CA ARG A 133 7.14 1.13 -21.87
C ARG A 133 6.97 1.36 -23.37
N VAL A 134 5.76 1.19 -23.92
CA VAL A 134 5.50 1.48 -25.34
C VAL A 134 5.79 2.94 -25.66
N LEU A 135 5.39 3.86 -24.78
CA LEU A 135 5.58 5.30 -24.94
C LEU A 135 7.03 5.76 -24.67
N GLY A 136 7.87 4.92 -24.07
CA GLY A 136 9.22 5.30 -23.62
C GLY A 136 9.21 6.34 -22.48
N LEU A 137 8.14 6.38 -21.68
CA LEU A 137 7.99 7.31 -20.55
C LEU A 137 8.30 6.60 -19.23
N ASN A 138 8.86 7.33 -18.26
CA ASN A 138 8.91 6.86 -16.88
C ASN A 138 7.60 7.13 -16.13
N ALA A 139 7.45 6.51 -14.96
CA ALA A 139 6.27 6.63 -14.10
C ALA A 139 5.84 8.08 -13.85
N PHE A 140 6.79 8.96 -13.51
CA PHE A 140 6.51 10.36 -13.18
C PHE A 140 6.00 11.15 -14.39
N GLN A 141 6.65 10.98 -15.54
CA GLN A 141 6.24 11.62 -16.80
C GLN A 141 4.87 11.10 -17.25
N GLY A 142 4.67 9.78 -17.19
CA GLY A 142 3.44 9.12 -17.60
C GLY A 142 2.23 9.52 -16.77
N LEU A 143 2.38 9.50 -15.44
CA LEU A 143 1.34 9.92 -14.50
C LEU A 143 1.07 11.43 -14.63
N GLY A 144 2.10 12.27 -14.73
CA GLY A 144 1.97 13.72 -14.89
C GLY A 144 1.35 14.14 -16.23
N ALA A 145 1.54 13.34 -17.29
CA ALA A 145 0.90 13.56 -18.59
C ALA A 145 -0.51 12.94 -18.69
N ASN A 146 -1.02 12.34 -17.61
CA ASN A 146 -2.25 11.56 -17.58
C ASN A 146 -2.31 10.51 -18.70
N ALA A 147 -1.21 9.78 -18.93
CA ALA A 147 -1.12 8.79 -20.01
C ALA A 147 -2.20 7.70 -19.91
N ALA A 148 -2.65 7.39 -18.69
CA ALA A 148 -3.70 6.41 -18.47
C ALA A 148 -5.10 6.87 -18.89
N GLY A 149 -5.31 8.18 -19.12
CA GLY A 149 -6.62 8.75 -19.45
C GLY A 149 -7.59 8.81 -18.27
N LEU A 150 -7.07 9.09 -17.07
CA LEU A 150 -7.89 9.22 -15.86
C LEU A 150 -8.88 10.39 -15.99
N ASP A 151 -10.15 10.12 -15.71
CA ASP A 151 -11.21 11.13 -15.66
C ASP A 151 -12.13 10.94 -14.44
N ALA A 152 -13.17 11.77 -14.33
CA ALA A 152 -14.06 11.82 -13.17
C ALA A 152 -15.21 10.78 -13.20
N ARG A 153 -15.29 9.86 -14.17
CA ARG A 153 -16.47 8.97 -14.32
C ARG A 153 -16.72 8.06 -13.11
N LEU A 154 -15.67 7.67 -12.40
CA LEU A 154 -15.75 6.90 -11.15
C LEU A 154 -15.72 7.78 -9.89
N ALA A 155 -15.48 9.08 -10.03
CA ALA A 155 -15.49 10.06 -8.96
C ALA A 155 -16.31 11.30 -9.37
N PRO A 156 -17.65 11.19 -9.46
CA PRO A 156 -18.50 12.28 -9.94
C PRO A 156 -18.39 13.57 -9.12
N ASP A 157 -17.96 13.48 -7.85
CA ASP A 157 -17.66 14.63 -6.99
C ASP A 157 -16.49 15.49 -7.49
N LEU A 158 -15.69 14.98 -8.42
CA LEU A 158 -14.63 15.69 -9.13
C LEU A 158 -15.04 16.13 -10.55
N ALA A 159 -16.32 16.08 -10.91
CA ALA A 159 -16.78 16.57 -12.20
C ALA A 159 -16.38 18.05 -12.41
N GLY A 160 -15.71 18.33 -13.53
CA GLY A 160 -15.18 19.67 -13.83
C GLY A 160 -13.86 20.02 -13.15
N PHE A 161 -13.31 19.16 -12.27
CA PHE A 161 -11.96 19.34 -11.75
C PHE A 161 -10.94 19.12 -12.87
N GLY A 162 -10.00 20.06 -13.03
CA GLY A 162 -8.97 20.01 -14.07
C GLY A 162 -7.88 18.98 -13.79
N LEU A 163 -8.21 17.67 -13.90
CA LEU A 163 -7.31 16.56 -13.60
C LEU A 163 -5.99 16.63 -14.38
N ASP A 164 -6.03 16.91 -15.68
CA ASP A 164 -4.80 17.01 -16.48
C ASP A 164 -3.85 18.10 -15.98
N GLY A 165 -4.39 19.29 -15.71
CA GLY A 165 -3.60 20.40 -15.17
C GLY A 165 -3.11 20.12 -13.76
N PHE A 166 -3.92 19.46 -12.93
CA PHE A 166 -3.54 19.04 -11.60
C PHE A 166 -2.38 18.03 -11.61
N LEU A 167 -2.48 16.96 -12.40
CA LEU A 167 -1.46 15.92 -12.49
C LEU A 167 -0.17 16.46 -13.10
N ASN A 168 -0.27 17.31 -14.13
CA ASN A 168 0.89 17.95 -14.73
C ASN A 168 1.60 18.92 -13.79
N GLY A 169 0.85 19.54 -12.86
CA GLY A 169 1.37 20.44 -11.85
C GLY A 169 1.96 19.76 -10.61
N LEU A 170 1.86 18.43 -10.47
CA LEU A 170 2.50 17.71 -9.38
C LEU A 170 4.02 17.68 -9.58
N SER A 171 4.76 17.90 -8.50
CA SER A 171 6.22 17.76 -8.47
C SER A 171 6.58 16.52 -7.67
N PRO A 172 7.03 15.43 -8.31
CA PRO A 172 7.45 14.22 -7.62
C PRO A 172 8.58 14.49 -6.62
N LEU A 173 8.55 13.77 -5.50
CA LEU A 173 9.58 13.88 -4.47
C LEU A 173 10.88 13.17 -4.91
N PRO A 174 12.06 13.72 -4.58
CA PRO A 174 13.34 13.08 -4.84
C PRO A 174 13.60 11.88 -3.91
N ALA A 175 12.90 11.83 -2.77
CA ALA A 175 12.96 10.73 -1.82
C ALA A 175 11.66 10.64 -1.01
N VAL A 176 11.39 9.47 -0.45
CA VAL A 176 10.29 9.21 0.49
C VAL A 176 10.88 8.75 1.82
N GLU A 177 10.56 9.42 2.92
CA GLU A 177 10.99 8.99 4.26
C GLU A 177 10.33 7.66 4.66
N LEU A 178 11.12 6.79 5.28
CA LEU A 178 10.63 5.53 5.82
C LEU A 178 9.90 5.80 7.13
N ARG A 179 8.61 5.43 7.17
CA ARG A 179 7.88 5.26 8.43
C ARG A 179 7.99 3.81 8.87
N HIS A 180 8.79 3.59 9.90
CA HIS A 180 9.07 2.26 10.45
C HIS A 180 7.86 1.72 11.21
N THR A 181 7.46 0.48 10.95
CA THR A 181 6.34 -0.13 11.67
C THR A 181 6.83 -0.75 12.97
N VAL A 182 6.25 -0.34 14.08
CA VAL A 182 6.40 -0.95 15.39
C VAL A 182 5.16 -1.82 15.62
N GLY A 183 5.29 -3.10 15.30
CA GLY A 183 4.22 -4.09 15.42
C GLY A 183 3.88 -4.39 16.89
N LEU A 184 2.78 -5.12 17.10
CA LEU A 184 2.30 -5.46 18.46
C LEU A 184 3.26 -6.36 19.24
N LEU A 185 4.12 -7.12 18.55
CA LEU A 185 5.11 -8.00 19.15
C LEU A 185 6.52 -7.38 19.24
N ASP A 186 6.71 -6.18 18.69
CA ASP A 186 8.03 -5.54 18.68
C ASP A 186 8.30 -4.86 20.03
N ALA A 187 9.44 -5.19 20.65
CA ALA A 187 9.83 -4.63 21.94
C ALA A 187 10.43 -3.22 21.78
N ALA A 188 10.14 -2.33 22.74
CA ALA A 188 10.60 -0.95 22.68
C ALA A 188 12.14 -0.85 22.78
N ASP A 189 12.76 -1.71 23.58
CA ASP A 189 14.21 -1.77 23.82
C ASP A 189 15.04 -2.27 22.62
N ALA A 190 14.38 -2.82 21.58
CA ALA A 190 15.05 -3.17 20.32
C ALA A 190 15.26 -1.96 19.40
N LEU A 191 14.52 -0.86 19.59
CA LEU A 191 14.60 0.33 18.73
C LEU A 191 15.96 1.05 18.76
N PRO A 192 16.65 1.23 19.90
CA PRO A 192 17.95 1.89 19.93
C PRO A 192 18.98 1.25 18.99
N ALA A 193 19.12 -0.09 19.03
CA ALA A 193 20.06 -0.82 18.18
C ALA A 193 19.73 -0.68 16.67
N LEU A 194 18.44 -0.61 16.33
CA LEU A 194 18.00 -0.30 14.96
C LEU A 194 18.40 1.12 14.55
N LEU A 195 18.23 2.10 15.44
CA LEU A 195 18.47 3.52 15.17
C LEU A 195 19.96 3.88 15.09
N GLU A 196 20.84 3.04 15.65
CA GLU A 196 22.29 3.14 15.42
C GLU A 196 22.68 2.96 13.94
N HIS A 197 21.87 2.21 13.18
CA HIS A 197 22.16 1.82 11.80
C HIS A 197 21.21 2.45 10.77
N SER A 198 20.16 3.14 11.23
CA SER A 198 19.16 3.76 10.36
C SER A 198 18.69 5.11 10.89
N ALA A 199 18.78 6.14 10.05
CA ALA A 199 18.37 7.51 10.40
C ALA A 199 16.85 7.72 10.32
N LEU A 200 16.07 6.84 10.95
CA LEU A 200 14.60 6.89 10.96
C LEU A 200 14.09 8.06 11.80
N ARG A 201 13.05 8.73 11.29
CA ARG A 201 12.33 9.80 11.98
C ARG A 201 10.84 9.55 12.14
N TRP A 202 10.28 8.64 11.36
CA TRP A 202 8.85 8.36 11.33
C TRP A 202 8.58 6.95 11.85
N PHE A 203 7.60 6.82 12.74
CA PHE A 203 7.20 5.55 13.34
C PHE A 203 5.69 5.35 13.24
N LYS A 204 5.25 4.17 12.79
CA LYS A 204 3.86 3.73 12.82
C LYS A 204 3.72 2.72 13.95
N ILE A 205 2.93 3.04 14.97
CA ILE A 205 2.77 2.20 16.15
C ILE A 205 1.41 1.50 16.07
N LYS A 206 1.42 0.17 16.05
CA LYS A 206 0.19 -0.63 16.08
C LYS A 206 -0.39 -0.67 17.50
N LEU A 207 -1.70 -0.51 17.59
CA LEU A 207 -2.48 -0.56 18.83
C LEU A 207 -3.32 -1.85 18.89
N GLY A 208 -3.55 -2.32 20.12
CA GLY A 208 -4.29 -3.54 20.41
C GLY A 208 -5.78 -3.32 20.67
N GLY A 209 -6.21 -2.08 20.95
CA GLY A 209 -7.60 -1.77 21.30
C GLY A 209 -7.95 -2.02 22.77
N ASP A 210 -6.95 -2.25 23.62
CA ASP A 210 -7.07 -2.22 25.08
C ASP A 210 -6.39 -0.94 25.56
N VAL A 211 -7.18 0.01 26.09
CA VAL A 211 -6.67 1.34 26.45
C VAL A 211 -5.56 1.28 27.49
N ASP A 212 -5.67 0.41 28.50
CA ASP A 212 -4.65 0.34 29.54
C ASP A 212 -3.34 -0.26 29.00
N ALA A 213 -3.44 -1.34 28.22
CA ALA A 213 -2.28 -1.95 27.59
C ALA A 213 -1.61 -1.03 26.56
N ASP A 214 -2.43 -0.35 25.73
CA ASP A 214 -1.95 0.58 24.72
C ASP A 214 -1.26 1.80 25.35
N ILE A 215 -1.80 2.35 26.45
CA ILE A 215 -1.15 3.45 27.18
C ILE A 215 0.19 3.03 27.78
N GLY A 216 0.25 1.86 28.44
CA GLY A 216 1.50 1.35 28.99
C GLY A 216 2.58 1.20 27.92
N ARG A 217 2.22 0.59 26.79
CA ARG A 217 3.10 0.43 25.64
C ARG A 217 3.55 1.77 25.03
N LEU A 218 2.64 2.73 24.92
CA LEU A 218 2.98 4.06 24.40
C LEU A 218 3.97 4.78 25.31
N CYS A 219 3.84 4.65 26.63
CA CYS A 219 4.79 5.22 27.59
C CYS A 219 6.19 4.63 27.41
N GLU A 220 6.31 3.30 27.26
CA GLU A 220 7.58 2.62 27.01
C GLU A 220 8.23 3.10 25.70
N LEU A 221 7.46 3.15 24.61
CA LEU A 221 7.94 3.58 23.31
C LEU A 221 8.33 5.07 23.32
N ALA A 222 7.55 5.93 23.97
CA ALA A 222 7.87 7.34 24.10
C ALA A 222 9.19 7.54 24.86
N ALA A 223 9.38 6.86 25.98
CA ALA A 223 10.62 6.96 26.76
C ALA A 223 11.87 6.60 25.93
N VAL A 224 11.77 5.58 25.08
CA VAL A 224 12.85 5.19 24.17
C VAL A 224 13.04 6.20 23.04
N LEU A 225 11.97 6.57 22.34
CA LEU A 225 12.04 7.42 21.14
C LEU A 225 12.48 8.85 21.43
N GLU A 226 12.09 9.43 22.57
CA GLU A 226 12.54 10.77 22.98
C GLU A 226 14.07 10.86 23.12
N VAL A 227 14.72 9.75 23.49
CA VAL A 227 16.19 9.67 23.63
C VAL A 227 16.85 9.23 22.33
N ALA A 228 16.36 8.16 21.71
CA ALA A 228 17.01 7.50 20.58
C ALA A 228 16.74 8.16 19.23
N ALA A 229 15.61 8.88 19.08
CA ALA A 229 15.26 9.59 17.85
C ALA A 229 14.67 10.98 18.16
N PRO A 230 15.45 11.93 18.70
CA PRO A 230 14.95 13.27 19.02
C PRO A 230 14.28 13.94 17.82
N GLY A 231 13.07 14.46 18.01
CA GLY A 231 12.27 15.05 16.94
C GLY A 231 11.54 14.05 16.03
N TYR A 232 11.38 12.79 16.48
CA TYR A 232 10.57 11.81 15.79
C TYR A 232 9.12 12.28 15.57
N ARG A 233 8.46 11.63 14.62
CA ARG A 233 7.03 11.76 14.34
C ARG A 233 6.39 10.38 14.39
N ALA A 234 5.16 10.34 14.89
CA ALA A 234 4.44 9.09 15.09
C ALA A 234 3.08 9.10 14.39
N THR A 235 2.64 7.91 13.96
CA THR A 235 1.26 7.62 13.61
C THR A 235 0.80 6.44 14.44
N LEU A 236 -0.48 6.42 14.79
CA LEU A 236 -1.10 5.30 15.50
C LEU A 236 -1.98 4.53 14.52
N ASP A 237 -1.92 3.20 14.57
CA ASP A 237 -2.74 2.31 13.74
C ASP A 237 -3.57 1.42 14.65
N GLY A 238 -4.88 1.70 14.70
CA GLY A 238 -5.81 0.93 15.52
C GLY A 238 -6.32 -0.32 14.83
N ASN A 239 -6.10 -0.50 13.53
CA ASN A 239 -6.42 -1.71 12.77
C ASN A 239 -7.82 -2.29 13.11
N GLU A 240 -8.83 -1.43 13.24
CA GLU A 240 -10.22 -1.75 13.57
C GLU A 240 -10.46 -2.33 14.99
N GLN A 241 -9.54 -2.15 15.95
CA GLN A 241 -9.63 -2.76 17.28
C GLN A 241 -10.46 -1.95 18.29
N TYR A 242 -10.75 -0.68 18.04
CA TYR A 242 -11.56 0.14 18.95
C TYR A 242 -13.05 0.02 18.62
N ARG A 243 -13.87 -0.21 19.65
CA ARG A 243 -15.33 -0.39 19.53
C ARG A 243 -16.05 0.76 18.80
N ASP A 244 -15.75 1.99 19.17
CA ASP A 244 -16.42 3.20 18.68
C ASP A 244 -15.59 4.47 18.96
N ALA A 245 -16.10 5.63 18.54
CA ALA A 245 -15.44 6.92 18.78
C ALA A 245 -15.31 7.29 20.26
N GLY A 246 -16.22 6.81 21.13
CA GLY A 246 -16.10 7.01 22.58
C GLY A 246 -14.91 6.25 23.16
N HIS A 247 -14.67 5.03 22.69
CA HIS A 247 -13.49 4.25 23.08
C HIS A 247 -12.18 4.89 22.60
N VAL A 248 -12.17 5.49 21.41
CA VAL A 248 -11.02 6.28 20.94
C VAL A 248 -10.83 7.55 21.78
N ALA A 249 -11.93 8.20 22.19
CA ALA A 249 -11.84 9.36 23.07
C ALA A 249 -11.22 9.01 24.43
N GLU A 250 -11.56 7.83 24.98
CA GLU A 250 -10.96 7.30 26.21
C GLU A 250 -9.44 7.13 26.08
N LEU A 251 -8.95 6.55 24.98
CA LEU A 251 -7.51 6.49 24.69
C LEU A 251 -6.88 7.89 24.71
N LEU A 252 -7.47 8.85 24.00
CA LEU A 252 -6.94 10.21 23.91
C LEU A 252 -6.95 10.92 25.27
N ASP A 253 -7.99 10.72 26.08
CA ASP A 253 -8.07 11.26 27.45
C ASP A 253 -6.95 10.71 28.32
N ARG A 254 -6.68 9.42 28.23
CA ARG A 254 -5.60 8.77 28.97
C ARG A 254 -4.22 9.22 28.50
N MET A 255 -4.04 9.43 27.19
CA MET A 255 -2.79 9.99 26.67
C MET A 255 -2.57 11.44 27.12
N ASP A 256 -3.62 12.26 27.12
CA ASP A 256 -3.52 13.68 27.54
C ASP A 256 -3.31 13.81 29.07
N ALA A 257 -3.79 12.84 29.85
CA ALA A 257 -3.61 12.81 31.31
C ALA A 257 -2.22 12.28 31.75
N ALA A 258 -1.48 11.59 30.88
CA ALA A 258 -0.16 11.02 31.17
C ALA A 258 0.95 12.02 30.80
N PRO A 259 1.64 12.66 31.77
CA PRO A 259 2.68 13.65 31.49
C PRO A 259 3.83 13.10 30.65
N GLU A 260 4.14 11.81 30.78
CA GLU A 260 5.18 11.12 30.03
C GLU A 260 4.88 11.07 28.52
N LEU A 261 3.59 11.12 28.14
CA LEU A 261 3.14 11.12 26.75
C LEU A 261 2.99 12.52 26.15
N ALA A 262 3.28 13.59 26.88
CA ALA A 262 3.14 14.94 26.37
C ALA A 262 4.02 15.20 25.12
N GLY A 263 5.23 14.63 25.08
CA GLY A 263 6.12 14.66 23.91
C GLY A 263 5.52 13.89 22.73
N PHE A 264 5.13 12.64 22.98
CA PHE A 264 4.47 11.78 22.01
C PHE A 264 3.22 12.42 21.39
N ARG A 265 2.37 13.06 22.21
CA ARG A 265 1.16 13.74 21.73
C ARG A 265 1.46 14.90 20.79
N ARG A 266 2.57 15.61 20.96
CA ARG A 266 3.04 16.62 19.99
C ARG A 266 3.62 16.00 18.72
N ALA A 267 4.26 14.85 18.83
CA ALA A 267 4.84 14.12 17.69
C ALA A 267 3.78 13.42 16.82
N LEU A 268 2.60 13.11 17.38
CA LEU A 268 1.52 12.39 16.72
C LEU A 268 0.96 13.17 15.52
N ALA A 269 1.03 12.55 14.34
CA ALA A 269 0.50 13.11 13.10
C ALA A 269 -0.97 12.77 12.88
N TYR A 270 -1.36 11.50 13.06
CA TYR A 270 -2.73 11.03 12.87
C TYR A 270 -2.96 9.64 13.47
N LEU A 271 -4.24 9.27 13.57
CA LEU A 271 -4.74 7.94 13.93
C LEU A 271 -5.36 7.27 12.71
N GLU A 272 -4.92 6.05 12.40
CA GLU A 272 -5.35 5.24 11.26
C GLU A 272 -6.37 4.18 11.68
N GLN A 273 -7.49 4.17 10.96
CA GLN A 273 -8.60 3.22 11.05
C GLN A 273 -8.79 2.62 12.47
N PRO A 274 -9.09 3.44 13.48
CA PRO A 274 -9.19 2.91 14.84
C PRO A 274 -10.41 2.02 15.04
N ILE A 275 -11.50 2.33 14.34
CA ILE A 275 -12.83 1.72 14.50
C ILE A 275 -13.11 0.78 13.32
N ALA A 276 -13.80 -0.32 13.59
CA ALA A 276 -14.29 -1.26 12.59
C ALA A 276 -15.01 -0.59 11.42
N ARG A 277 -14.72 -1.06 10.21
CA ARG A 277 -15.17 -0.45 8.95
C ARG A 277 -16.69 -0.37 8.82
N GLU A 278 -17.42 -1.30 9.44
CA GLU A 278 -18.88 -1.31 9.49
C GLU A 278 -19.44 -0.11 10.27
N ALA A 279 -18.72 0.36 11.28
CA ALA A 279 -19.11 1.49 12.13
C ALA A 279 -18.48 2.82 11.68
N ALA A 280 -17.27 2.79 11.12
CA ALA A 280 -16.49 3.96 10.75
C ALA A 280 -17.23 4.93 9.81
N LEU A 281 -17.98 4.40 8.84
CA LEU A 281 -18.74 5.21 7.87
C LEU A 281 -20.23 5.38 8.24
N ALA A 282 -20.65 4.88 9.40
CA ALA A 282 -22.04 4.89 9.85
C ALA A 282 -22.33 5.99 10.88
N ARG A 283 -21.31 6.47 11.61
CA ARG A 283 -21.47 7.47 12.67
C ARG A 283 -20.34 8.49 12.64
N PRO A 284 -20.63 9.77 12.97
CA PRO A 284 -19.59 10.79 13.09
C PRO A 284 -18.59 10.48 14.22
N LEU A 285 -17.33 10.87 14.02
CA LEU A 285 -16.27 10.80 15.03
C LEU A 285 -16.48 11.76 16.22
N GLY A 286 -17.31 12.79 16.05
CA GLY A 286 -17.57 13.80 17.08
C GLY A 286 -16.28 14.49 17.55
N ALA A 287 -16.13 14.66 18.86
CA ALA A 287 -14.99 15.35 19.48
C ALA A 287 -13.62 14.72 19.14
N VAL A 288 -13.56 13.43 18.76
CA VAL A 288 -12.29 12.80 18.35
C VAL A 288 -11.68 13.52 17.14
N ALA A 289 -12.51 13.92 16.17
CA ALA A 289 -12.05 14.56 14.94
C ALA A 289 -11.45 15.97 15.16
N GLU A 290 -11.71 16.58 16.32
CA GLU A 290 -11.16 17.89 16.70
C GLU A 290 -9.82 17.74 17.44
N ARG A 291 -9.55 16.57 18.03
CA ARG A 291 -8.37 16.31 18.87
C ARG A 291 -7.20 15.71 18.12
N VAL A 292 -7.47 14.96 17.06
CA VAL A 292 -6.45 14.31 16.23
C VAL A 292 -7.00 14.06 14.82
N PRO A 293 -6.22 14.27 13.75
CA PRO A 293 -6.63 13.82 12.43
C PRO A 293 -6.80 12.30 12.40
N VAL A 294 -7.94 11.84 11.88
CA VAL A 294 -8.22 10.41 11.69
C VAL A 294 -8.30 10.10 10.20
N ILE A 295 -7.67 9.00 9.79
CA ILE A 295 -7.74 8.50 8.41
C ILE A 295 -8.51 7.18 8.32
N ILE A 296 -9.15 6.96 7.17
CA ILE A 296 -9.64 5.63 6.80
C ILE A 296 -8.56 4.84 6.07
N ASP A 297 -8.51 3.53 6.33
CA ASP A 297 -7.65 2.57 5.62
C ASP A 297 -8.45 1.39 5.08
N GLU A 298 -8.90 0.48 5.95
CA GLU A 298 -9.75 -0.63 5.55
C GLU A 298 -11.17 -0.21 5.14
N SER A 299 -11.63 0.98 5.54
CA SER A 299 -12.90 1.55 5.03
C SER A 299 -12.77 2.17 3.65
N ASP A 300 -11.57 2.29 3.07
CA ASP A 300 -11.36 2.80 1.70
C ASP A 300 -11.61 1.71 0.65
N ASP A 301 -12.83 1.18 0.65
CA ASP A 301 -13.25 0.01 -0.14
C ASP A 301 -13.88 0.36 -1.50
N GLY A 302 -14.01 1.65 -1.81
CA GLY A 302 -14.63 2.13 -3.04
C GLY A 302 -14.34 3.60 -3.33
N TYR A 303 -14.73 4.06 -4.52
CA TYR A 303 -14.46 5.43 -4.94
C TYR A 303 -15.22 6.49 -4.14
N ASP A 304 -16.35 6.16 -3.52
CA ASP A 304 -17.15 7.07 -2.67
C ASP A 304 -16.77 7.01 -1.17
N ALA A 305 -15.86 6.11 -0.78
CA ALA A 305 -15.49 5.88 0.61
C ALA A 305 -14.91 7.14 1.30
N PHE A 306 -13.95 7.82 0.67
CA PHE A 306 -13.36 9.02 1.25
C PHE A 306 -14.35 10.21 1.35
N PRO A 307 -15.17 10.52 0.32
CA PRO A 307 -16.28 11.47 0.48
C PRO A 307 -17.22 11.16 1.65
N ARG A 308 -17.59 9.88 1.84
CA ARG A 308 -18.43 9.45 2.97
C ARG A 308 -17.71 9.60 4.32
N ALA A 309 -16.43 9.21 4.39
CA ALA A 309 -15.62 9.35 5.60
C ALA A 309 -15.45 10.82 6.00
N ARG A 310 -15.24 11.71 5.03
CA ARG A 310 -15.18 13.16 5.27
C ARG A 310 -16.45 13.67 5.96
N ALA A 311 -17.62 13.22 5.53
CA ALA A 311 -18.89 13.58 6.17
C ALA A 311 -18.98 13.10 7.64
N MET A 312 -18.29 12.01 7.99
CA MET A 312 -18.20 11.49 9.36
C MET A 312 -17.08 12.14 10.20
N GLY A 313 -16.33 13.10 9.65
CA GLY A 313 -15.29 13.84 10.37
C GLY A 313 -13.85 13.36 10.12
N TYR A 314 -13.65 12.33 9.29
CA TYR A 314 -12.31 11.89 8.91
C TYR A 314 -11.61 12.96 8.06
N ARG A 315 -10.31 13.12 8.26
CA ARG A 315 -9.49 14.13 7.57
C ARG A 315 -8.57 13.54 6.51
N GLY A 316 -8.36 12.22 6.51
CA GLY A 316 -7.57 11.60 5.46
C GLY A 316 -8.00 10.20 5.08
N VAL A 317 -7.28 9.69 4.10
CA VAL A 317 -7.44 8.34 3.53
C VAL A 317 -6.06 7.80 3.21
N SER A 318 -5.85 6.50 3.40
CA SER A 318 -4.60 5.86 3.02
C SER A 318 -4.52 5.58 1.51
N SER A 319 -3.35 5.80 0.94
CA SER A 319 -2.90 5.26 -0.34
C SER A 319 -2.17 3.95 -0.08
N LYS A 320 -2.61 2.88 -0.75
CA LYS A 320 -1.89 1.61 -0.84
C LYS A 320 -1.97 1.14 -2.29
N SER A 321 -0.85 0.76 -2.90
CA SER A 321 -0.87 0.22 -4.27
C SER A 321 -1.82 -0.97 -4.44
N CYS A 322 -1.98 -1.78 -3.39
CA CYS A 322 -2.91 -2.92 -3.38
C CYS A 322 -4.41 -2.54 -3.43
N LYS A 323 -4.76 -1.27 -3.19
CA LYS A 323 -6.13 -0.72 -3.24
C LYS A 323 -6.46 -0.01 -4.55
N GLY A 324 -5.47 0.17 -5.45
CA GLY A 324 -5.64 0.75 -6.77
C GLY A 324 -5.05 2.16 -6.91
N LEU A 325 -4.18 2.33 -7.91
CA LEU A 325 -3.46 3.59 -8.17
C LEU A 325 -4.40 4.73 -8.61
N TYR A 326 -5.44 4.43 -9.42
CA TYR A 326 -6.39 5.45 -9.89
C TYR A 326 -7.19 6.04 -8.73
N LYS A 327 -7.62 5.21 -7.78
CA LYS A 327 -8.30 5.66 -6.55
C LYS A 327 -7.40 6.55 -5.70
N ALA A 328 -6.12 6.18 -5.53
CA ALA A 328 -5.16 7.01 -4.82
C ALA A 328 -4.98 8.39 -5.47
N ILE A 329 -4.86 8.45 -6.80
CA ILE A 329 -4.73 9.70 -7.55
C ILE A 329 -6.00 10.57 -7.42
N LEU A 330 -7.19 9.98 -7.55
CA LEU A 330 -8.45 10.69 -7.38
C LEU A 330 -8.64 11.19 -5.94
N ASN A 331 -8.26 10.41 -4.93
CA ASN A 331 -8.24 10.85 -3.53
C ASN A 331 -7.25 12.01 -3.32
N ARG A 332 -6.09 12.00 -3.98
CA ARG A 332 -5.15 13.12 -3.95
C ARG A 332 -5.69 14.38 -4.62
N ALA A 333 -6.47 14.24 -5.70
CA ALA A 333 -7.20 15.33 -6.34
C ALA A 333 -8.30 15.89 -5.42
N ARG A 334 -9.05 15.04 -4.71
CA ARG A 334 -10.02 15.45 -3.69
C ARG A 334 -9.37 16.30 -2.59
N CYS A 335 -8.23 15.87 -2.06
CA CYS A 335 -7.50 16.66 -1.06
C CYS A 335 -7.11 18.05 -1.60
N ALA A 336 -6.71 18.15 -2.87
CA ALA A 336 -6.41 19.43 -3.51
C ALA A 336 -7.66 20.30 -3.66
N ALA A 337 -8.79 19.72 -4.07
CA ALA A 337 -10.06 20.42 -4.26
C ALA A 337 -10.68 20.89 -2.94
N TRP A 338 -10.62 20.07 -1.89
CA TRP A 338 -11.20 20.38 -0.58
C TRP A 338 -10.29 21.26 0.29
N GLY A 339 -8.98 21.26 0.01
CA GLY A 339 -7.99 21.98 0.77
C GLY A 339 -7.79 21.44 2.20
N PRO A 340 -6.97 22.13 3.02
CA PRO A 340 -6.76 21.76 4.40
C PRO A 340 -8.07 21.67 5.20
N PRO A 341 -8.16 20.75 6.18
CA PRO A 341 -7.10 19.87 6.67
C PRO A 341 -7.09 18.48 5.99
N HIS A 342 -7.56 18.35 4.75
CA HIS A 342 -7.70 17.04 4.09
C HIS A 342 -6.38 16.55 3.49
N PHE A 343 -6.05 15.27 3.70
CA PHE A 343 -4.77 14.70 3.24
C PHE A 343 -4.88 13.23 2.85
N ILE A 344 -3.87 12.76 2.12
CA ILE A 344 -3.65 11.35 1.81
C ILE A 344 -2.40 10.88 2.56
N SER A 345 -2.44 9.71 3.18
CA SER A 345 -1.26 9.07 3.77
C SER A 345 -0.76 7.95 2.88
N ALA A 346 0.52 7.55 2.99
CA ALA A 346 1.03 6.37 2.32
C ALA A 346 1.20 5.25 3.34
N GLU A 347 0.41 4.19 3.21
CA GLU A 347 0.43 3.03 4.10
C GLU A 347 0.90 1.79 3.32
N ASP A 348 1.32 0.74 4.03
CA ASP A 348 1.91 -0.46 3.44
C ASP A 348 0.97 -1.67 3.58
N LEU A 349 1.20 -2.66 2.74
CA LEU A 349 0.74 -4.02 2.92
C LEU A 349 1.89 -5.00 2.67
N THR A 350 3.03 -4.73 3.32
CA THR A 350 4.22 -5.58 3.24
C THR A 350 4.82 -5.59 1.84
N CYS A 351 4.94 -4.41 1.22
CA CYS A 351 5.56 -4.21 -0.10
C CYS A 351 6.95 -4.85 -0.16
N GLN A 352 7.04 -5.99 -0.85
CA GLN A 352 8.27 -6.76 -0.93
C GLN A 352 9.29 -6.11 -1.88
N ALA A 353 10.56 -6.47 -1.67
CA ALA A 353 11.65 -6.10 -2.58
C ALA A 353 11.32 -6.50 -4.03
N GLY A 354 11.73 -5.67 -4.99
CA GLY A 354 11.36 -5.78 -6.40
C GLY A 354 10.20 -4.85 -6.77
N LEU A 355 9.33 -5.32 -7.68
CA LEU A 355 8.30 -4.49 -8.32
C LEU A 355 7.39 -3.75 -7.32
N SER A 356 6.92 -4.43 -6.27
CA SER A 356 5.92 -3.91 -5.33
C SER A 356 6.40 -2.63 -4.63
N VAL A 357 7.54 -2.67 -3.92
CA VAL A 357 8.06 -1.50 -3.20
C VAL A 357 8.51 -0.38 -4.14
N GLN A 358 9.01 -0.69 -5.33
CA GLN A 358 9.43 0.30 -6.32
C GLN A 358 8.25 1.08 -6.90
N GLN A 359 7.22 0.36 -7.36
CA GLN A 359 6.00 0.95 -7.90
C GLN A 359 5.26 1.78 -6.86
N ASP A 360 5.14 1.27 -5.63
CA ASP A 360 4.50 2.00 -4.55
C ASP A 360 5.29 3.27 -4.18
N THR A 361 6.62 3.17 -4.08
CA THR A 361 7.47 4.35 -3.79
C THR A 361 7.39 5.40 -4.89
N ALA A 362 7.34 5.01 -6.16
CA ALA A 362 7.15 5.95 -7.27
C ALA A 362 5.77 6.62 -7.22
N LEU A 363 4.69 5.87 -6.92
CA LEU A 363 3.36 6.44 -6.76
C LEU A 363 3.31 7.44 -5.59
N VAL A 364 3.82 7.05 -4.42
CA VAL A 364 3.89 7.89 -3.22
C VAL A 364 4.65 9.19 -3.49
N ALA A 365 5.82 9.09 -4.13
CA ALA A 365 6.62 10.24 -4.49
C ALA A 365 5.90 11.14 -5.50
N PHE A 366 5.24 10.58 -6.51
CA PHE A 366 4.44 11.33 -7.47
C PHE A 366 3.28 12.08 -6.81
N LEU A 367 2.59 11.47 -5.85
CA LEU A 367 1.48 12.09 -5.12
C LEU A 367 1.93 13.17 -4.12
N GLY A 368 3.24 13.32 -3.93
CA GLY A 368 3.82 14.32 -3.03
C GLY A 368 3.69 13.95 -1.55
N ILE A 369 3.63 12.65 -1.22
CA ILE A 369 3.50 12.17 0.16
C ILE A 369 4.91 11.97 0.74
N PRO A 370 5.32 12.74 1.76
CA PRO A 370 6.73 12.83 2.16
C PRO A 370 7.28 11.58 2.87
N HIS A 371 6.39 10.78 3.46
CA HIS A 371 6.77 9.57 4.19
C HIS A 371 5.77 8.44 3.91
N ALA A 372 6.23 7.20 3.95
CA ALA A 372 5.39 6.02 3.75
C ALA A 372 5.70 4.95 4.78
N GLU A 373 4.66 4.25 5.26
CA GLU A 373 4.86 2.98 5.94
C GLU A 373 5.67 2.05 5.02
N ARG A 374 6.68 1.39 5.59
CA ARG A 374 7.43 0.32 4.92
C ARG A 374 7.74 -0.77 5.92
N ASN A 375 7.02 -1.88 5.81
CA ASN A 375 7.20 -3.05 6.65
C ASN A 375 7.60 -4.31 5.88
N GLY A 376 7.50 -4.28 4.54
CA GLY A 376 7.95 -5.38 3.68
C GLY A 376 9.39 -5.82 3.93
N HIS A 377 10.31 -4.88 4.14
CA HIS A 377 11.73 -5.17 4.45
C HIS A 377 11.97 -5.59 5.90
N GLN A 378 11.04 -5.29 6.82
CA GLN A 378 11.16 -5.64 8.24
C GLN A 378 10.83 -7.12 8.48
N TYR A 379 9.87 -7.64 7.71
CA TYR A 379 9.37 -9.00 7.85
C TYR A 379 9.80 -9.91 6.69
N GLY A 380 10.06 -9.37 5.50
CA GLY A 380 10.54 -10.12 4.33
C GLY A 380 12.05 -10.40 4.36
N GLY A 381 12.45 -11.50 3.71
CA GLY A 381 13.86 -11.93 3.60
C GLY A 381 14.67 -11.25 2.50
N GLY A 382 14.10 -10.30 1.75
CA GLY A 382 14.71 -9.75 0.53
C GLY A 382 14.16 -10.41 -0.73
N PHE A 383 15.04 -10.81 -1.64
CA PHE A 383 14.67 -11.48 -2.89
C PHE A 383 14.60 -13.00 -2.73
N ALA A 384 13.83 -13.69 -3.61
CA ALA A 384 13.68 -15.14 -3.53
C ALA A 384 14.95 -15.91 -3.91
N GLY A 385 15.82 -15.31 -4.72
CA GLY A 385 17.08 -15.91 -5.15
C GLY A 385 18.19 -14.87 -5.30
N GLU A 386 19.44 -15.32 -5.14
CA GLU A 386 20.62 -14.46 -5.21
C GLU A 386 20.76 -13.76 -6.57
N ALA A 387 20.51 -14.48 -7.66
CA ALA A 387 20.58 -13.93 -9.01
C ALA A 387 19.54 -12.81 -9.25
N GLU A 388 18.29 -13.02 -8.82
CA GLU A 388 17.25 -12.00 -8.87
C GLU A 388 17.66 -10.78 -8.04
N GLY A 389 18.10 -10.98 -6.80
CA GLY A 389 18.55 -9.89 -5.93
C GLY A 389 19.73 -9.11 -6.51
N ALA A 390 20.72 -9.80 -7.07
CA ALA A 390 21.87 -9.16 -7.71
C ALA A 390 21.46 -8.34 -8.93
N ALA A 391 20.51 -8.82 -9.74
CA ALA A 391 20.00 -8.09 -10.89
C ALA A 391 19.27 -6.80 -10.47
N PHE A 392 18.41 -6.86 -9.45
CA PHE A 392 17.74 -5.67 -8.92
C PHE A 392 18.71 -4.69 -8.25
N LEU A 393 19.71 -5.18 -7.51
CA LEU A 393 20.77 -4.34 -6.92
C LEU A 393 21.53 -3.56 -8.00
N ALA A 394 21.90 -4.23 -9.10
CA ALA A 394 22.60 -3.59 -10.21
C ALA A 394 21.70 -2.59 -10.96
N ALA A 395 20.42 -2.93 -11.17
CA ALA A 395 19.47 -2.11 -11.92
C ALA A 395 18.99 -0.88 -11.13
N HIS A 396 19.04 -0.91 -9.79
CA HIS A 396 18.55 0.17 -8.93
C HIS A 396 19.58 0.65 -7.90
N PRO A 397 20.64 1.37 -8.34
CA PRO A 397 21.65 1.91 -7.46
C PRO A 397 21.05 2.76 -6.34
N GLY A 398 21.49 2.53 -5.10
CA GLY A 398 21.03 3.26 -3.92
C GLY A 398 19.64 2.88 -3.40
N PHE A 399 18.86 2.07 -4.13
CA PHE A 399 17.56 1.58 -3.65
C PHE A 399 17.71 0.27 -2.86
N TYR A 400 18.69 -0.55 -3.23
CA TYR A 400 19.07 -1.78 -2.53
C TYR A 400 20.51 -1.71 -2.05
N THR A 401 20.80 -2.50 -1.02
CA THR A 401 22.14 -2.75 -0.49
C THR A 401 22.38 -4.24 -0.37
N ARG A 402 23.65 -4.63 -0.26
CA ARG A 402 24.04 -6.00 0.07
C ARG A 402 24.58 -6.01 1.50
N ASP A 403 23.90 -6.73 2.36
CA ASP A 403 24.46 -7.01 3.69
C ASP A 403 25.53 -8.07 3.50
N THR A 404 26.75 -7.80 3.96
CA THR A 404 27.83 -8.80 3.96
C THR A 404 27.68 -9.66 5.21
N ASP A 405 27.31 -10.93 5.05
CA ASP A 405 27.39 -11.88 6.16
C ASP A 405 28.87 -12.20 6.45
N SER A 406 29.14 -12.74 7.64
CA SER A 406 30.48 -13.12 8.09
C SER A 406 31.21 -14.11 7.17
N ASP A 407 30.46 -14.83 6.33
CA ASP A 407 30.97 -15.87 5.44
C ASP A 407 31.12 -15.38 3.96
N GLY A 408 30.95 -14.07 3.70
CA GLY A 408 31.14 -13.47 2.37
C GLY A 408 30.00 -13.67 1.37
N GLY A 409 29.02 -14.52 1.68
CA GLY A 409 27.69 -14.49 1.06
C GLY A 409 26.93 -13.25 1.55
N GLY A 410 26.07 -12.64 0.72
CA GLY A 410 25.36 -11.44 1.13
C GLY A 410 23.94 -11.37 0.59
N THR A 411 23.00 -11.08 1.49
CA THR A 411 21.58 -10.93 1.14
C THR A 411 21.33 -9.51 0.61
N VAL A 412 20.67 -9.41 -0.55
CA VAL A 412 20.25 -8.11 -1.08
C VAL A 412 18.97 -7.67 -0.37
N ARG A 413 19.01 -6.48 0.23
CA ARG A 413 17.90 -5.87 0.98
C ARG A 413 17.64 -4.44 0.54
N LEU A 414 16.51 -3.88 0.96
CA LEU A 414 16.21 -2.47 0.79
C LEU A 414 17.24 -1.60 1.52
N ALA A 415 17.74 -0.54 0.89
CA ALA A 415 18.73 0.35 1.49
C ALA A 415 18.04 1.33 2.45
N THR A 416 17.89 0.94 3.73
CA THR A 416 17.15 1.72 4.73
C THR A 416 18.01 2.61 5.62
N GLY A 417 19.35 2.54 5.51
CA GLY A 417 20.26 3.24 6.43
C GLY A 417 20.08 4.76 6.49
N SER A 418 19.70 5.40 5.38
CA SER A 418 19.42 6.84 5.32
C SER A 418 18.07 7.25 5.95
N GLY A 419 17.23 6.27 6.31
CA GLY A 419 15.85 6.51 6.74
C GLY A 419 14.91 6.95 5.61
N ARG A 420 15.31 6.85 4.34
CA ARG A 420 14.52 7.26 3.17
C ARG A 420 14.84 6.43 1.93
N LEU A 421 13.88 6.30 1.02
CA LEU A 421 14.07 5.69 -0.30
C LEU A 421 14.23 6.78 -1.35
N GLU A 422 15.38 6.80 -2.02
CA GLU A 422 15.67 7.71 -3.12
C GLU A 422 14.92 7.29 -4.38
N THR A 423 14.38 8.25 -5.13
CA THR A 423 13.59 7.96 -6.36
C THR A 423 14.43 8.00 -7.63
N ALA A 424 15.71 8.40 -7.54
CA ALA A 424 16.59 8.60 -8.69
C ALA A 424 16.66 7.38 -9.64
N SER A 425 16.72 6.16 -9.10
CA SER A 425 16.77 4.93 -9.91
C SER A 425 15.41 4.46 -10.44
N LEU A 426 14.32 5.19 -10.17
CA LEU A 426 12.96 4.87 -10.62
C LEU A 426 12.55 5.63 -11.89
N HIS A 427 13.45 6.42 -12.48
CA HIS A 427 13.19 7.26 -13.67
C HIS A 427 13.36 6.54 -15.02
N GLY A 428 13.49 5.21 -15.03
CA GLY A 428 13.54 4.41 -16.26
C GLY A 428 12.16 4.26 -16.93
N PRO A 429 12.10 3.88 -18.23
CA PRO A 429 10.84 3.62 -18.92
C PRO A 429 9.99 2.55 -18.23
N GLY A 430 8.68 2.76 -18.22
CA GLY A 430 7.75 1.90 -17.47
C GLY A 430 7.43 2.45 -16.07
N PHE A 431 6.86 1.59 -15.24
CA PHE A 431 6.45 1.89 -13.89
C PHE A 431 7.55 1.49 -12.89
N ALA A 432 8.61 2.32 -12.84
CA ALA A 432 9.60 2.37 -11.77
C ALA A 432 10.52 1.14 -11.59
N HIS A 433 10.59 0.23 -12.57
CA HIS A 433 11.53 -0.90 -12.54
C HIS A 433 12.35 -1.00 -13.83
N ALA A 434 13.63 -1.35 -13.70
CA ALA A 434 14.56 -1.54 -14.81
C ALA A 434 15.00 -3.02 -14.95
N CYS A 435 14.51 -3.89 -14.09
CA CYS A 435 14.74 -5.33 -14.08
C CYS A 435 13.42 -6.06 -13.81
N ASP A 436 13.34 -7.29 -14.26
CA ASP A 436 12.19 -8.16 -14.07
C ASP A 436 12.47 -9.22 -13.00
N PRO A 437 11.44 -9.69 -12.26
CA PRO A 437 11.52 -10.92 -11.50
C PRO A 437 11.94 -12.10 -12.38
N ASP A 438 12.51 -13.14 -11.77
CA ASP A 438 12.74 -14.40 -12.48
C ASP A 438 11.39 -15.12 -12.72
N TRP A 439 10.76 -14.79 -13.85
CA TRP A 439 9.48 -15.36 -14.28
C TRP A 439 9.50 -16.89 -14.36
N SER A 440 10.66 -17.49 -14.66
CA SER A 440 10.79 -18.95 -14.77
C SER A 440 10.75 -19.65 -13.42
N GLY A 441 11.10 -18.94 -12.35
CA GLY A 441 11.03 -19.41 -10.97
C GLY A 441 9.66 -19.19 -10.29
N LEU A 442 8.72 -18.52 -10.95
CA LEU A 442 7.38 -18.27 -10.39
C LEU A 442 6.41 -19.40 -10.73
N SER A 443 5.50 -19.70 -9.80
CA SER A 443 4.40 -20.64 -10.06
C SER A 443 3.24 -19.90 -10.72
N PRO A 444 2.51 -20.51 -11.68
CA PRO A 444 1.22 -19.97 -12.10
C PRO A 444 0.30 -19.77 -10.89
N LEU A 445 -0.54 -18.73 -10.93
CA LEU A 445 -1.47 -18.45 -9.84
C LEU A 445 -2.35 -19.69 -9.60
N SER A 446 -2.38 -20.17 -8.36
CA SER A 446 -3.23 -21.31 -8.01
C SER A 446 -4.68 -20.99 -8.33
N ASN A 447 -5.38 -21.95 -8.95
CA ASN A 447 -6.83 -21.88 -9.00
C ASN A 447 -7.33 -21.99 -7.56
N PRO A 448 -8.09 -21.01 -7.05
CA PRO A 448 -8.68 -21.14 -5.73
C PRO A 448 -9.54 -22.39 -5.75
N THR A 449 -9.18 -23.39 -4.95
CA THR A 449 -10.05 -24.55 -4.76
C THR A 449 -11.33 -24.00 -4.16
N SER A 450 -12.38 -23.90 -4.99
CA SER A 450 -13.73 -23.81 -4.46
C SER A 450 -13.83 -24.91 -3.42
N ALA A 451 -14.25 -24.59 -2.21
CA ALA A 451 -14.84 -25.57 -1.31
C ALA A 451 -16.05 -26.19 -2.05
N LEU A 452 -15.76 -27.14 -2.93
CA LEU A 452 -16.71 -28.12 -3.41
C LEU A 452 -16.75 -29.16 -2.30
N PHE A 453 -17.80 -29.02 -1.49
CA PHE A 453 -18.47 -30.05 -0.74
C PHE A 453 -17.80 -31.44 -0.64
N GLN A 454 -17.75 -31.87 0.62
CA GLN A 454 -17.83 -33.24 1.13
C GLN A 454 -16.54 -34.05 1.22
N GLY A 455 -16.12 -34.16 2.48
CA GLY A 455 -15.88 -35.47 3.07
C GLY A 455 -14.42 -35.78 3.32
N VAL A 456 -13.94 -35.44 4.52
CA VAL A 456 -13.51 -36.46 5.50
C VAL A 456 -13.76 -35.88 6.91
N HIS A 457 -14.72 -36.46 7.62
CA HIS A 457 -14.71 -36.54 9.09
C HIS A 457 -14.30 -37.97 9.47
N PRO A 458 -13.88 -38.24 10.71
CA PRO A 458 -13.16 -37.42 11.68
C PRO A 458 -11.65 -37.67 11.66
#